data_AF-A0A1I8EK26-F1
#
_entry.id   AF-A0A1I8EK26-F1
#
_cell.length_a   1.000
_cell.length_b   1.000
_cell.length_c   1.000
_cell.angle_alpha   90.00
_cell.angle_beta   90.00
_cell.angle_gamma   90.00
#
_symmetry.space_group_name_H-M   'P 1'
#
loop_
_entity.id
_entity.type
_entity.pdbx_description
1 polymer ?
#
loop_
_entity_poly.entity_id
_entity_poly.type
_entity_poly.pdbx_seq_one_letter_code
_entity_poly.pdbx_strand_id
1 'polypeptide(L)'
;MSNTSESSATLKGILKEAEQPTIGSLQVTKLYKSVCDKFFPKVLLSNGMSASRTVTWLPRIPKAVKIGHIPQRLKSPRLDFQRARLEILRRMCSTLFREERAEFRFHRAVELRPYVERLLQFGILRGSEDPYTKEMVDWWIMDGDIREKFFEVYVPRFREKEGPFTSLYFIQDDPSEGHFHRGVIELNGMKKKSDCSNPYPPIVIEQMDYSHNLLNVLLKNAIYQQMSNLQTQHASAK
;
A
#
# COMPACT_ATOMS: atom_id res chain seq x y z
N MET A 1 -22.64 -38.72 60.80
CA MET A 1 -23.99 -38.28 60.41
C MET A 1 -23.83 -37.05 59.52
N SER A 2 -24.60 -37.02 58.43
CA SER A 2 -24.86 -35.92 57.49
C SER A 2 -23.72 -35.26 56.70
N ASN A 3 -23.77 -35.52 55.39
CA ASN A 3 -23.12 -34.92 54.23
C ASN A 3 -23.10 -33.38 54.21
N THR A 4 -22.10 -32.77 53.55
CA THR A 4 -22.28 -32.03 52.28
C THR A 4 -20.93 -31.54 51.72
N SER A 5 -20.82 -31.69 50.40
CA SER A 5 -19.81 -31.21 49.47
C SER A 5 -19.84 -29.69 49.25
N GLU A 6 -18.84 -29.18 48.52
CA GLU A 6 -18.63 -27.80 48.03
C GLU A 6 -17.65 -26.99 48.92
N SER A 7 -16.55 -26.42 48.45
CA SER A 7 -16.33 -25.76 47.17
C SER A 7 -14.84 -25.72 46.80
N SER A 8 -14.51 -26.33 45.67
CA SER A 8 -13.31 -26.03 44.88
C SER A 8 -13.65 -24.83 43.98
N ALA A 9 -13.49 -23.61 44.47
CA ALA A 9 -13.63 -22.42 43.64
C ALA A 9 -12.95 -21.19 44.27
N THR A 10 -11.63 -21.12 44.21
CA THR A 10 -10.93 -19.85 44.52
C THR A 10 -9.64 -19.68 43.72
N LEU A 11 -9.71 -19.88 42.40
CA LEU A 11 -8.71 -19.40 41.43
C LEU A 11 -9.40 -19.00 40.10
N LYS A 12 -10.43 -18.15 40.20
CA LYS A 12 -11.08 -17.49 39.03
C LYS A 12 -11.29 -16.00 39.31
N GLY A 13 -10.21 -15.29 39.62
CA GLY A 13 -10.27 -13.88 40.01
C GLY A 13 -9.26 -12.95 39.33
N ILE A 14 -8.55 -13.39 38.28
CA ILE A 14 -7.52 -12.56 37.60
C ILE A 14 -7.58 -12.75 36.08
N LEU A 15 -8.75 -12.55 35.48
CA LEU A 15 -8.87 -12.19 34.06
C LEU A 15 -9.97 -11.14 33.97
N LYS A 16 -9.60 -9.87 34.20
CA LYS A 16 -10.41 -8.74 33.73
C LYS A 16 -10.39 -8.80 32.21
N GLU A 17 -11.51 -9.22 31.64
CA GLU A 17 -11.82 -9.04 30.22
C GLU A 17 -11.60 -7.57 29.85
N ALA A 18 -10.71 -7.35 28.88
CA ALA A 18 -10.68 -6.11 28.13
C ALA A 18 -11.93 -6.11 27.23
N GLU A 19 -13.03 -5.54 27.74
CA GLU A 19 -14.20 -5.21 26.93
C GLU A 19 -13.74 -4.28 25.79
N GLN A 20 -13.75 -4.78 24.57
CA GLN A 20 -13.63 -3.94 23.39
C GLN A 20 -14.90 -3.07 23.27
N PRO A 21 -14.78 -1.76 23.01
CA PRO A 21 -15.95 -0.92 22.81
C PRO A 21 -16.69 -1.38 21.55
N THR A 22 -17.87 -1.98 21.71
CA THR A 22 -18.78 -2.33 20.63
C THR A 22 -19.43 -1.05 20.09
N ILE A 23 -18.71 -0.33 19.24
CA ILE A 23 -19.24 0.83 18.51
C ILE A 23 -20.39 0.33 17.62
N GLY A 24 -21.59 0.86 17.84
CA GLY A 24 -22.83 0.42 17.22
C GLY A 24 -22.70 0.23 15.70
N SER A 25 -23.15 -0.94 15.23
CA SER A 25 -23.02 -1.41 13.84
C SER A 25 -23.52 -0.43 12.77
N LEU A 26 -24.42 0.50 13.12
CA LEU A 26 -24.96 1.55 12.25
C LEU A 26 -24.09 2.82 12.13
N GLN A 27 -23.26 3.15 13.12
CA GLN A 27 -22.34 4.30 13.01
C GLN A 27 -21.15 3.92 12.12
N VAL A 28 -20.68 2.68 12.27
CA VAL A 28 -19.59 2.11 11.47
C VAL A 28 -19.98 1.97 9.99
N THR A 29 -21.25 1.68 9.65
CA THR A 29 -21.69 1.58 8.23
C THR A 29 -21.72 2.93 7.52
N LYS A 30 -22.14 3.99 8.21
CA LYS A 30 -22.15 5.35 7.67
C LYS A 30 -20.72 5.85 7.48
N LEU A 31 -19.86 5.59 8.45
CA LEU A 31 -18.43 5.88 8.37
C LEU A 31 -17.77 5.11 7.21
N TYR A 32 -18.04 3.81 7.08
CA TYR A 32 -17.52 2.95 6.01
C TYR A 32 -17.92 3.43 4.62
N LYS A 33 -19.20 3.78 4.42
CA LYS A 33 -19.70 4.30 3.13
C LYS A 33 -19.07 5.66 2.80
N SER A 34 -18.96 6.54 3.79
CA SER A 34 -18.27 7.83 3.68
C SER A 34 -16.78 7.66 3.31
N VAL A 35 -16.06 6.75 3.98
CA VAL A 35 -14.65 6.46 3.70
C VAL A 35 -14.48 5.92 2.27
N CYS A 36 -15.28 4.95 1.84
CA CYS A 36 -15.20 4.39 0.49
C CYS A 36 -15.53 5.42 -0.60
N ASP A 37 -16.58 6.23 -0.43
CA ASP A 37 -17.00 7.24 -1.41
C ASP A 37 -16.00 8.41 -1.51
N LYS A 38 -15.26 8.71 -0.43
CA LYS A 38 -14.23 9.77 -0.40
C LYS A 38 -12.86 9.29 -0.92
N PHE A 39 -12.50 8.02 -0.71
CA PHE A 39 -11.24 7.45 -1.23
C PHE A 39 -11.31 7.18 -2.73
N PHE A 40 -12.50 6.94 -3.29
CA PHE A 40 -12.72 6.81 -4.72
C PHE A 40 -13.83 7.78 -5.13
N PRO A 41 -13.51 9.04 -5.48
CA PRO A 41 -14.51 9.89 -6.10
C PRO A 41 -15.06 9.14 -7.30
N LYS A 42 -16.36 8.87 -7.31
CA LYS A 42 -17.04 8.44 -8.53
C LYS A 42 -16.70 9.50 -9.57
N VAL A 43 -15.98 9.11 -10.60
CA VAL A 43 -15.78 9.95 -11.77
C VAL A 43 -17.19 10.26 -12.28
N LEU A 44 -17.69 11.45 -11.95
CA LEU A 44 -18.88 12.03 -12.55
C LEU A 44 -18.52 12.24 -14.01
N LEU A 45 -18.87 11.26 -14.85
CA LEU A 45 -18.94 11.45 -16.28
C LEU A 45 -20.05 12.46 -16.53
N SER A 46 -19.68 13.74 -16.53
CA SER A 46 -20.54 14.80 -17.06
C SER A 46 -20.77 14.50 -18.53
N ASN A 47 -22.02 14.18 -18.87
CA ASN A 47 -22.45 14.10 -20.25
C ASN A 47 -22.32 15.47 -20.90
N GLY A 48 -21.60 15.52 -22.02
CA GLY A 48 -21.53 16.66 -22.92
C GLY A 48 -20.12 17.15 -23.14
N MET A 49 -19.50 16.73 -24.25
CA MET A 49 -18.89 17.61 -25.26
C MET A 49 -18.15 16.80 -26.32
N SER A 50 -18.55 17.05 -27.57
CA SER A 50 -17.87 16.84 -28.87
C SER A 50 -17.01 15.58 -29.06
N ALA A 51 -17.51 14.65 -29.88
CA ALA A 51 -16.72 13.57 -30.47
C ALA A 51 -15.68 14.14 -31.45
N SER A 52 -14.52 14.53 -30.94
CA SER A 52 -13.34 14.81 -31.76
C SER A 52 -12.92 13.52 -32.49
N ARG A 53 -12.86 13.59 -33.83
CA ARG A 53 -12.37 12.56 -34.75
C ARG A 53 -11.13 11.85 -34.19
N THR A 54 -11.32 10.64 -33.69
CA THR A 54 -10.22 9.82 -33.19
C THR A 54 -9.44 9.24 -34.36
N VAL A 55 -8.16 9.54 -34.36
CA VAL A 55 -7.08 8.98 -35.17
C VAL A 55 -7.18 7.45 -35.26
N THR A 56 -7.21 6.91 -36.48
CA THR A 56 -7.49 5.48 -36.78
C THR A 56 -6.34 4.53 -36.53
N TRP A 57 -5.11 5.02 -36.34
CA TRP A 57 -3.90 4.21 -36.20
C TRP A 57 -3.49 3.88 -34.75
N LEU A 58 -4.21 4.38 -33.73
CA LEU A 58 -3.94 3.96 -32.35
C LEU A 58 -4.62 2.60 -32.08
N PRO A 59 -3.90 1.62 -31.49
CA PRO A 59 -4.53 0.39 -31.04
C PRO A 59 -5.65 0.71 -30.03
N ARG A 60 -6.87 0.26 -30.35
CA ARG A 60 -8.03 0.44 -29.49
C ARG A 60 -7.83 -0.39 -28.23
N ILE A 61 -7.47 0.25 -27.11
CA ILE A 61 -7.54 -0.41 -25.79
C ILE A 61 -8.99 -0.88 -25.63
N PRO A 62 -9.25 -2.19 -25.45
CA PRO A 62 -10.61 -2.67 -25.29
C PRO A 62 -11.23 -1.97 -24.08
N LYS A 63 -12.46 -1.44 -24.22
CA LYS A 63 -13.23 -0.87 -23.10
C LYS A 63 -13.39 -1.83 -21.89
N ALA A 64 -13.09 -3.11 -22.09
CA ALA A 64 -13.11 -4.19 -21.09
C ALA A 64 -11.80 -4.36 -20.31
N VAL A 65 -10.71 -3.67 -20.66
CA VAL A 65 -9.54 -3.60 -19.79
C VAL A 65 -9.95 -2.75 -18.59
N LYS A 66 -10.16 -3.40 -17.45
CA LYS A 66 -10.37 -2.71 -16.18
C LYS A 66 -9.08 -1.98 -15.83
N ILE A 67 -8.95 -0.74 -16.30
CA ILE A 67 -7.84 0.14 -15.99
C ILE A 67 -8.00 0.53 -14.52
N GLY A 68 -7.21 -0.08 -13.64
CA GLY A 68 -7.23 0.21 -12.21
C GLY A 68 -7.02 -1.02 -11.33
N HIS A 69 -6.93 -0.76 -10.02
CA HIS A 69 -6.75 -1.80 -9.01
C HIS A 69 -8.00 -2.70 -8.89
N ILE A 70 -7.85 -4.00 -9.17
CA ILE A 70 -8.92 -4.98 -9.05
C ILE A 70 -8.98 -5.48 -7.60
N PRO A 71 -10.10 -5.27 -6.88
CA PRO A 71 -10.25 -5.73 -5.50
C PRO A 71 -10.13 -7.25 -5.41
N GLN A 72 -9.28 -7.76 -4.52
CA GLN A 72 -9.16 -9.20 -4.31
C GLN A 72 -10.31 -9.70 -3.44
N ARG A 73 -10.73 -10.96 -3.67
CA ARG A 73 -11.78 -11.59 -2.85
C ARG A 73 -11.17 -12.15 -1.57
N LEU A 74 -10.81 -11.26 -0.65
CA LEU A 74 -10.34 -11.64 0.68
C LEU A 74 -11.53 -12.06 1.55
N LYS A 75 -11.63 -13.36 1.86
CA LYS A 75 -12.67 -13.92 2.73
C LYS A 75 -12.13 -14.07 4.15
N SER A 76 -12.95 -13.73 5.13
CA SER A 76 -12.73 -14.12 6.53
C SER A 76 -13.95 -14.92 6.99
N PRO A 77 -13.80 -16.06 7.69
CA PRO A 77 -14.94 -16.85 8.16
C PRO A 77 -15.84 -16.12 9.16
N ARG A 78 -15.31 -15.11 9.86
CA ARG A 78 -15.95 -14.46 11.01
C ARG A 78 -16.65 -13.13 10.71
N LEU A 79 -16.49 -12.59 9.49
CA LEU A 79 -17.07 -11.29 9.11
C LEU A 79 -17.81 -11.35 7.79
N ASP A 80 -18.80 -10.46 7.63
CA ASP A 80 -19.53 -10.23 6.38
C ASP A 80 -18.58 -10.02 5.20
N PHE A 81 -18.90 -10.63 4.06
CA PHE A 81 -18.04 -10.67 2.86
C PHE A 81 -17.54 -9.30 2.39
N GLN A 82 -18.38 -8.26 2.46
CA GLN A 82 -18.00 -6.91 2.04
C GLN A 82 -17.07 -6.20 3.04
N ARG A 83 -17.21 -6.45 4.35
CA ARG A 83 -16.41 -5.79 5.39
C ARG A 83 -15.13 -6.55 5.71
N ALA A 84 -15.18 -7.88 5.64
CA ALA A 84 -14.08 -8.78 5.92
C ALA A 84 -12.80 -8.38 5.16
N ARG A 85 -12.95 -7.99 3.89
CA ARG A 85 -11.83 -7.55 3.06
C ARG A 85 -11.13 -6.32 3.64
N LEU A 86 -11.87 -5.27 3.95
CA LEU A 86 -11.29 -4.03 4.48
C LEU A 86 -10.71 -4.23 5.88
N GLU A 87 -11.33 -5.05 6.73
CA GLU A 87 -10.78 -5.37 8.05
C GLU A 87 -9.45 -6.15 7.97
N ILE A 88 -9.32 -7.05 6.99
CA ILE A 88 -8.03 -7.72 6.73
C ILE A 88 -6.97 -6.68 6.30
N LEU A 89 -7.32 -5.78 5.37
CA LEU A 89 -6.40 -4.74 4.92
C LEU A 89 -6.05 -3.76 6.04
N ARG A 90 -7.00 -3.42 6.92
CA ARG A 90 -6.78 -2.59 8.11
C ARG A 90 -5.74 -3.21 9.04
N ARG A 91 -5.87 -4.50 9.34
CA ARG A 91 -4.89 -5.24 10.14
C ARG A 91 -3.50 -5.23 9.50
N MET A 92 -3.45 -5.51 8.19
CA MET A 92 -2.20 -5.49 7.43
C MET A 92 -1.56 -4.09 7.36
N CYS A 93 -2.37 -3.03 7.32
CA CYS A 93 -1.92 -1.64 7.36
C CYS A 93 -1.27 -1.32 8.71
N SER A 94 -1.93 -1.68 9.81
CA SER A 94 -1.39 -1.51 11.17
C SER A 94 -0.07 -2.25 11.35
N THR A 95 0.03 -3.51 10.89
CA THR A 95 1.28 -4.28 10.98
C THR A 95 2.40 -3.67 10.14
N LEU A 96 2.10 -3.19 8.93
CA LEU A 96 3.11 -2.53 8.09
C LEU A 96 3.66 -1.26 8.74
N PHE A 97 2.82 -0.42 9.35
CA PHE A 97 3.29 0.78 10.05
C PHE A 97 3.96 0.47 11.40
N ARG A 98 3.66 -0.67 12.03
CA ARG A 98 4.39 -1.13 13.22
C ARG A 98 5.80 -1.56 12.86
N GLU A 99 5.91 -2.46 11.88
CA GLU A 99 7.14 -3.19 11.57
C GLU A 99 8.00 -2.49 10.50
N GLU A 100 7.48 -1.50 9.77
CA GLU A 100 8.11 -0.82 8.62
C GLU A 100 8.44 -1.72 7.42
N ARG A 101 8.69 -3.01 7.64
CA ARG A 101 8.85 -4.08 6.64
C ARG A 101 8.02 -5.29 7.10
N ALA A 102 7.03 -5.67 6.30
CA ALA A 102 6.15 -6.78 6.61
C ALA A 102 6.02 -7.76 5.43
N GLU A 103 5.91 -9.05 5.75
CA GLU A 103 5.71 -10.10 4.78
C GLU A 103 4.23 -10.47 4.68
N PHE A 104 3.72 -10.49 3.45
CA PHE A 104 2.34 -10.88 3.19
C PHE A 104 2.27 -11.79 1.97
N ARG A 105 1.08 -12.39 1.76
CA ARG A 105 0.77 -12.96 0.45
C ARG A 105 0.79 -11.87 -0.60
N PHE A 106 1.47 -12.11 -1.72
CA PHE A 106 1.76 -11.11 -2.74
C PHE A 106 0.51 -10.39 -3.25
N HIS A 107 -0.56 -11.14 -3.56
CA HIS A 107 -1.83 -10.55 -4.00
C HIS A 107 -2.45 -9.58 -2.98
N ARG A 108 -2.26 -9.82 -1.67
CA ARG A 108 -2.76 -8.93 -0.61
C ARG A 108 -1.86 -7.71 -0.44
N ALA A 109 -0.54 -7.89 -0.57
CA ALA A 109 0.42 -6.79 -0.51
C ALA A 109 0.20 -5.79 -1.65
N VAL A 110 -0.02 -6.29 -2.87
CA VAL A 110 -0.38 -5.48 -4.05
C VAL A 110 -1.65 -4.67 -3.79
N GLU A 111 -2.63 -5.27 -3.11
CA GLU A 111 -3.88 -4.62 -2.78
C GLU A 111 -3.77 -3.60 -1.64
N LEU A 112 -2.95 -3.88 -0.63
CA LEU A 112 -2.70 -2.99 0.49
C LEU A 112 -1.99 -1.71 0.07
N ARG A 113 -1.00 -1.83 -0.82
CA ARG A 113 -0.10 -0.75 -1.24
C ARG A 113 -0.79 0.59 -1.57
N PRO A 114 -1.81 0.67 -2.45
CA PRO A 114 -2.46 1.95 -2.78
C PRO A 114 -3.17 2.60 -1.57
N TYR A 115 -3.64 1.82 -0.60
CA TYR A 115 -4.24 2.37 0.61
C TYR A 115 -3.21 3.03 1.51
N VAL A 116 -2.05 2.38 1.67
CA VAL A 116 -0.92 2.89 2.45
C VAL A 116 -0.34 4.15 1.79
N GLU A 117 -0.12 4.11 0.47
CA GLU A 117 0.39 5.26 -0.27
C GLU A 117 -0.56 6.47 -0.14
N ARG A 118 -1.88 6.26 -0.28
CA ARG A 118 -2.84 7.36 -0.12
C ARG A 118 -2.95 7.85 1.33
N LEU A 119 -2.84 6.96 2.33
CA LEU A 119 -2.85 7.38 3.74
C LEU A 119 -1.67 8.32 4.02
N LEU A 120 -0.47 7.97 3.53
CA LEU A 120 0.71 8.82 3.61
C LEU A 120 0.52 10.15 2.87
N GLN A 121 -0.08 10.15 1.67
CA GLN A 121 -0.41 11.39 0.95
C GLN A 121 -1.31 12.32 1.77
N PHE A 122 -2.34 11.78 2.45
CA PHE A 122 -3.17 12.61 3.32
C PHE A 122 -2.36 13.24 4.45
N GLY A 123 -1.54 12.44 5.14
CA GLY A 123 -0.66 12.93 6.19
C GLY A 123 0.29 14.03 5.70
N ILE A 124 0.88 13.88 4.51
CA ILE A 124 1.85 14.84 3.95
C ILE A 124 1.19 16.13 3.48
N LEU A 125 0.05 16.03 2.77
CA LEU A 125 -0.61 17.18 2.15
C LEU A 125 -1.41 18.02 3.15
N ARG A 126 -2.08 17.37 4.11
CA ARG A 126 -3.04 18.01 5.02
C ARG A 126 -2.52 18.12 6.46
N GLY A 127 -1.64 17.21 6.88
CA GLY A 127 -1.09 17.20 8.24
C GLY A 127 -2.04 16.64 9.30
N SER A 128 -1.65 16.79 10.57
CA SER A 128 -2.41 16.30 11.74
C SER A 128 -3.62 17.18 12.10
N GLU A 129 -3.59 18.44 11.69
CA GLU A 129 -4.63 19.43 12.02
C GLU A 129 -5.96 19.19 11.30
N ASP A 130 -5.95 18.48 10.16
CA ASP A 130 -7.16 18.19 9.41
C ASP A 130 -7.98 17.06 10.06
N PRO A 131 -9.23 17.32 10.51
CA PRO A 131 -10.04 16.32 11.19
C PRO A 131 -10.35 15.12 10.28
N TYR A 132 -10.46 15.33 8.97
CA TYR A 132 -10.67 14.25 8.02
C TYR A 132 -9.46 13.31 7.96
N THR A 133 -8.25 13.87 7.92
CA THR A 133 -7.01 13.08 7.91
C THR A 133 -6.87 12.27 9.20
N LYS A 134 -7.21 12.87 10.35
CA LYS A 134 -7.22 12.19 11.65
C LYS A 134 -8.22 11.04 11.71
N GLU A 135 -9.46 11.25 11.24
CA GLU A 135 -10.50 10.21 11.13
C GLU A 135 -10.05 9.05 10.23
N MET A 136 -9.41 9.37 9.11
CA MET A 136 -8.88 8.36 8.19
C MET A 136 -7.76 7.53 8.82
N VAL A 137 -6.83 8.16 9.52
CA VAL A 137 -5.73 7.47 10.22
C VAL A 137 -6.28 6.60 11.36
N ASP A 138 -7.24 7.10 12.14
CA ASP A 138 -7.90 6.35 13.21
C ASP A 138 -8.64 5.11 12.70
N TRP A 139 -9.27 5.24 11.53
CA TRP A 139 -9.93 4.11 10.89
C TRP A 139 -8.93 3.10 10.31
N TRP A 140 -7.81 3.51 9.69
CA TRP A 140 -6.87 2.55 9.08
C TRP A 140 -5.89 1.91 10.07
N ILE A 141 -5.50 2.63 11.12
CA ILE A 141 -4.50 2.18 12.11
C ILE A 141 -5.23 1.93 13.43
N MET A 142 -5.24 0.66 13.86
CA MET A 142 -5.98 0.24 15.04
C MET A 142 -5.29 0.71 16.33
N ASP A 143 -3.95 0.62 16.35
CA ASP A 143 -3.14 0.86 17.54
C ASP A 143 -2.87 2.37 17.71
N GLY A 144 -3.08 2.90 18.92
CA GLY A 144 -2.99 4.33 19.20
C GLY A 144 -1.57 4.90 19.15
N ASP A 145 -0.61 4.13 19.64
CA ASP A 145 0.83 4.41 19.59
C ASP A 145 1.34 4.60 18.15
N ILE A 146 0.88 3.74 17.23
CA ILE A 146 1.26 3.83 15.82
C ILE A 146 0.66 5.07 15.15
N ARG A 147 -0.51 5.55 15.59
CA ARG A 147 -1.12 6.79 15.06
C ARG A 147 -0.28 8.01 15.39
N GLU A 148 0.28 8.07 16.60
CA GLU A 148 1.20 9.14 17.01
C GLU A 148 2.50 9.04 16.19
N LYS A 149 3.09 7.85 16.11
CA LYS A 149 4.26 7.56 15.26
C LYS A 149 4.03 7.97 13.80
N PHE A 150 2.81 7.82 13.29
CA PHE A 150 2.48 8.17 11.91
C PHE A 150 2.66 9.66 11.63
N PHE A 151 2.15 10.53 12.49
CA PHE A 151 2.27 11.97 12.30
C PHE A 151 3.65 12.51 12.68
N GLU A 152 4.29 11.95 13.71
CA GLU A 152 5.58 12.44 14.20
C GLU A 152 6.77 11.93 13.38
N VAL A 153 6.74 10.67 12.96
CA VAL A 153 7.88 10.02 12.30
C VAL A 153 7.65 9.90 10.80
N TYR A 154 6.52 9.32 10.36
CA TYR A 154 6.34 8.99 8.95
C TYR A 154 6.06 10.21 8.08
N VAL A 155 5.14 11.09 8.50
CA VAL A 155 4.80 12.29 7.71
C VAL A 155 6.02 13.18 7.44
N PRO A 156 6.86 13.54 8.42
CA PRO A 156 8.08 14.32 8.17
C PRO A 156 9.11 13.55 7.34
N ARG A 157 9.26 12.23 7.56
CA ARG A 157 10.18 11.37 6.80
C ARG A 157 9.89 11.37 5.30
N PHE A 158 8.63 11.52 4.90
CA PHE A 158 8.22 11.45 3.50
C PHE A 158 7.94 12.79 2.83
N ARG A 159 8.04 13.92 3.57
CA ARG A 159 7.68 15.26 3.05
C ARG A 159 8.47 15.67 1.80
N GLU A 160 9.75 15.35 1.74
CA GLU A 160 10.63 15.72 0.61
C GLU A 160 10.65 14.69 -0.52
N LYS A 161 9.88 13.60 -0.39
CA LYS A 161 9.91 12.48 -1.34
C LYS A 161 8.72 12.55 -2.28
N GLU A 162 8.97 12.83 -3.56
CA GLU A 162 7.94 12.82 -4.62
C GLU A 162 7.66 11.43 -5.23
N GLY A 163 8.37 10.38 -4.77
CA GLY A 163 8.26 9.02 -5.28
C GLY A 163 7.31 8.11 -4.50
N PRO A 164 7.15 6.83 -4.93
CA PRO A 164 6.36 5.87 -4.18
C PRO A 164 6.92 5.72 -2.76
N PHE A 165 6.07 5.83 -1.75
CA PHE A 165 6.50 5.73 -0.36
C PHE A 165 6.88 4.32 0.04
N THR A 166 6.31 3.32 -0.65
CA THR A 166 6.52 1.90 -0.38
C THR A 166 7.19 1.18 -1.55
N SER A 167 8.04 0.21 -1.24
CA SER A 167 8.57 -0.76 -2.20
C SER A 167 7.93 -2.12 -1.96
N LEU A 168 7.77 -2.90 -3.02
CA LEU A 168 7.23 -4.26 -2.97
C LEU A 168 8.20 -5.21 -3.65
N TYR A 169 8.53 -6.30 -2.97
CA TYR A 169 9.45 -7.33 -3.42
C TYR A 169 8.76 -8.68 -3.46
N PHE A 170 9.14 -9.49 -4.43
CA PHE A 170 8.71 -10.88 -4.53
C PHE A 170 9.70 -11.76 -3.77
N ILE A 171 9.18 -12.73 -3.01
CA ILE A 171 10.00 -13.74 -2.32
C ILE A 171 9.77 -15.06 -3.02
N GLN A 172 10.81 -15.89 -3.11
CA GLN A 172 10.66 -17.26 -3.56
C GLN A 172 9.74 -18.04 -2.60
N ASP A 173 8.92 -18.92 -3.17
CA ASP A 173 7.98 -19.72 -2.40
C ASP A 173 8.73 -20.87 -1.71
N ASP A 174 8.51 -21.06 -0.40
CA ASP A 174 9.05 -22.23 0.28
C ASP A 174 8.32 -23.47 -0.20
N PRO A 175 9.03 -24.53 -0.61
CA PRO A 175 8.41 -25.78 -1.05
C PRO A 175 7.49 -26.39 0.02
N SER A 176 7.74 -26.10 1.30
CA SER A 176 7.04 -26.67 2.46
C SER A 176 5.71 -25.99 2.81
N GLU A 177 5.51 -24.72 2.47
CA GLU A 177 4.31 -23.94 2.84
C GLU A 177 3.24 -23.88 1.74
N GLY A 178 3.51 -24.53 0.60
CA GLY A 178 2.63 -24.60 -0.55
C GLY A 178 2.83 -23.46 -1.56
N HIS A 179 2.13 -23.54 -2.69
CA HIS A 179 2.26 -22.63 -3.82
C HIS A 179 1.51 -21.31 -3.60
N PHE A 180 1.92 -20.51 -2.62
CA PHE A 180 1.40 -19.17 -2.44
C PHE A 180 2.51 -18.15 -2.56
N HIS A 181 2.47 -17.37 -3.64
CA HIS A 181 3.33 -16.21 -3.85
C HIS A 181 3.33 -15.29 -2.63
N ARG A 182 4.51 -15.13 -2.02
CA ARG A 182 4.76 -14.18 -0.93
C ARG A 182 5.46 -12.93 -1.45
N GLY A 183 5.27 -11.84 -0.73
CA GLY A 183 5.95 -10.59 -1.02
C GLY A 183 6.24 -9.81 0.25
N VAL A 184 7.40 -9.15 0.25
CA VAL A 184 7.77 -8.18 1.28
C VAL A 184 7.32 -6.81 0.82
N ILE A 185 6.55 -6.10 1.64
CA ILE A 185 6.29 -4.68 1.47
C ILE A 185 7.09 -3.91 2.51
N GLU A 186 7.81 -2.87 2.08
CA GLU A 186 8.57 -2.00 2.97
C GLU A 186 8.21 -0.53 2.79
N LEU A 187 8.28 0.22 3.89
CA LEU A 187 8.30 1.67 3.89
C LEU A 187 9.72 2.14 3.57
N ASN A 188 9.86 2.94 2.53
CA ASN A 188 11.18 3.34 2.07
C ASN A 188 11.78 4.39 3.02
N GLY A 189 13.10 4.35 3.21
CA GLY A 189 13.82 5.45 3.87
C GLY A 189 14.03 6.66 2.96
N MET A 190 14.45 7.79 3.53
CA MET A 190 15.03 8.88 2.75
C MET A 190 16.39 8.43 2.19
N LYS A 191 16.61 8.58 0.88
CA LYS A 191 17.88 8.21 0.24
C LYS A 191 19.07 9.12 0.60
N LYS A 192 18.81 10.34 1.10
CA LYS A 192 19.80 11.43 1.18
C LYS A 192 20.42 11.66 2.56
N LYS A 193 19.88 11.05 3.62
CA LYS A 193 20.37 11.29 4.99
C LYS A 193 20.57 9.95 5.67
N SER A 194 21.82 9.66 6.05
CA SER A 194 22.24 8.47 6.81
C SER A 194 21.33 8.20 8.01
N ASP A 195 20.77 9.26 8.60
CA ASP A 195 20.10 9.21 9.89
C ASP A 195 18.58 8.97 9.77
N CYS A 196 18.03 8.96 8.55
CA CYS A 196 16.59 8.80 8.27
C CYS A 196 16.27 7.53 7.48
N SER A 197 17.17 6.54 7.54
CA SER A 197 17.00 5.26 6.84
C SER A 197 16.03 4.35 7.60
N ASN A 198 15.35 3.48 6.85
CA ASN A 198 14.64 2.33 7.40
C ASN A 198 15.63 1.54 8.31
N PRO A 199 15.29 1.17 9.56
CA PRO A 199 16.22 0.49 10.48
C PRO A 199 16.67 -0.88 9.98
N TYR A 200 15.99 -1.45 9.00
CA TYR A 200 16.34 -2.74 8.41
C TYR A 200 17.44 -2.60 7.35
N PRO A 201 18.31 -3.62 7.21
CA PRO A 201 19.27 -3.66 6.12
C PRO A 201 18.53 -3.60 4.77
N PRO A 202 19.13 -2.92 3.76
CA PRO A 202 18.53 -2.84 2.44
C PRO A 202 18.36 -4.24 1.84
N ILE A 203 17.25 -4.47 1.15
CA ILE A 203 16.97 -5.74 0.48
C ILE A 203 17.97 -5.88 -0.67
N VAL A 204 18.75 -6.97 -0.66
CA VAL A 204 19.70 -7.28 -1.73
C VAL A 204 18.91 -7.75 -2.93
N ILE A 205 18.80 -6.86 -3.93
CA ILE A 205 18.29 -7.21 -5.24
C ILE A 205 19.52 -7.47 -6.09
N GLU A 206 19.69 -8.69 -6.58
CA GLU A 206 20.75 -8.99 -7.55
C GLU A 206 20.47 -8.20 -8.83
N GLN A 207 21.11 -7.03 -8.95
CA GLN A 207 21.11 -6.27 -10.18
C GLN A 207 22.09 -6.95 -11.12
N MET A 208 21.55 -7.66 -12.09
CA MET A 208 22.35 -8.23 -13.18
C MET A 208 22.86 -7.09 -14.05
N ASP A 209 24.19 -6.93 -14.14
CA ASP A 209 24.79 -5.97 -15.04
C ASP A 209 24.83 -6.54 -16.46
N TYR A 210 23.96 -6.01 -17.32
CA TYR A 210 23.90 -6.36 -18.73
C TYR A 210 24.68 -5.38 -19.61
N SER A 211 25.46 -4.45 -19.06
CA SER A 211 26.17 -3.41 -19.82
C SER A 211 27.10 -4.00 -20.90
N HIS A 212 27.72 -5.14 -20.59
CA HIS A 212 28.63 -5.86 -21.48
C HIS A 212 27.94 -6.89 -22.40
N ASN A 213 26.61 -7.02 -22.33
CA ASN A 213 25.88 -7.88 -23.26
C ASN A 213 26.04 -7.31 -24.67
N LEU A 214 26.36 -8.18 -25.65
CA LEU A 214 26.59 -7.80 -27.04
C LEU A 214 25.47 -6.90 -27.59
N LEU A 215 24.22 -7.24 -27.31
CA LEU A 215 23.07 -6.44 -27.71
C LEU A 215 23.14 -5.00 -27.17
N ASN A 216 23.44 -4.84 -25.87
CA ASN A 216 23.50 -3.54 -25.23
C ASN A 216 24.68 -2.71 -25.73
N VAL A 217 25.83 -3.34 -25.99
CA VAL A 217 26.99 -2.68 -26.59
C VAL A 217 26.67 -2.19 -28.01
N LEU A 218 26.05 -3.02 -28.84
CA LEU A 218 25.64 -2.66 -30.20
C LEU A 218 24.61 -1.51 -30.20
N LEU A 219 23.60 -1.59 -29.34
CA LEU A 219 22.60 -0.52 -29.18
C LEU A 219 23.25 0.79 -28.71
N LYS A 220 24.15 0.72 -27.74
CA LYS A 220 24.88 1.89 -27.22
C LYS A 220 25.68 2.57 -28.33
N ASN A 221 26.40 1.80 -29.15
CA ASN A 221 27.17 2.33 -30.28
C ASN A 221 26.26 2.92 -31.37
N ALA A 222 25.14 2.26 -31.69
CA ALA A 222 24.17 2.78 -32.65
C ALA A 222 23.58 4.13 -32.19
N ILE A 223 23.25 4.26 -30.90
CA ILE A 223 22.77 5.53 -30.32
C ILE A 223 23.84 6.61 -30.41
N TYR A 224 25.10 6.30 -30.08
CA TYR A 224 26.19 7.27 -30.19
C TYR A 224 26.39 7.76 -31.63
N GLN A 225 26.36 6.86 -32.61
CA GLN A 225 26.46 7.22 -34.03
C GLN A 225 25.27 8.09 -34.47
N GLN A 226 24.06 7.78 -34.02
CA GLN A 226 22.88 8.59 -34.33
C GLN A 226 23.00 9.99 -33.73
N MET A 227 23.43 10.10 -32.47
CA MET A 227 23.65 11.38 -31.79
C MET A 227 24.72 12.22 -32.49
N SER A 228 25.85 11.63 -32.91
CA SER A 228 26.89 12.36 -33.64
C SER A 228 26.37 12.87 -35.00
N ASN A 229 25.59 12.06 -35.71
CA ASN A 229 25.02 12.46 -36.99
C ASN A 229 24.05 13.64 -36.84
N LEU A 230 23.20 13.63 -35.81
CA LEU A 230 22.28 14.73 -35.51
C LEU A 230 23.02 16.02 -35.14
N GLN A 231 24.12 15.92 -34.37
CA GLN A 231 24.95 17.08 -34.03
C GLN A 231 25.61 17.68 -35.26
N THR A 232 26.15 16.84 -36.16
CA THR A 232 26.75 17.28 -37.43
C THR A 232 25.70 17.96 -38.33
N GLN A 233 24.50 17.38 -38.44
CA GLN A 233 23.40 17.99 -39.21
C GLN A 233 23.01 19.37 -38.64
N HIS A 234 22.87 19.48 -37.32
CA HIS A 234 22.54 20.75 -36.66
C HIS A 234 23.68 21.79 -36.81
N ALA A 235 24.95 21.36 -36.81
CA ALA A 235 26.10 22.23 -37.05
C ALA A 235 26.17 22.71 -38.51
N SER A 236 25.78 21.86 -39.47
CA SER A 236 25.74 22.21 -40.90
C SER A 236 24.56 23.11 -41.31
N ALA A 237 23.52 23.20 -40.47
CA ALA A 237 22.31 23.98 -40.72
C ALA A 237 22.35 25.41 -40.14
N LYS A 238 23.42 25.78 -39.45
CA LYS A 238 23.71 27.13 -38.95
C LYS A 238 24.73 27.81 -39.85
#